data_AF-A0A7S0XU15-F1
#
_entry.id   AF-A0A7S0XU15-F1
#
_cell.length_a   1.000
_cell.length_b   1.000
_cell.length_c   1.000
_cell.angle_alpha   90.00
_cell.angle_beta   90.00
_cell.angle_gamma   90.00
#
_symmetry.space_group_name_H-M   'P 1'
#
loop_
_entity.id
_entity.type
_entity.pdbx_description
1 polymer ?
#
loop_
_entity_poly.entity_id
_entity_poly.type
_entity_poly.pdbx_seq_one_letter_code
_entity_poly.pdbx_strand_id
1 'polypeptide(L)'
;RWWGRMGSKSPYARLEGGDEEQRRDGEKAVGEGGDWEEKVGCQSVMVVGLLRHGSRNPGKSDSRGFDALEDKLRTFKESDFNSEFSWLYQWENPFKNTGIHGLVPQGMLEHYTIAKRIKNRFPHLFGGG
;
A
#
# COMPACT_ATOMS: atom_id res chain seq x y z
N ARG A 1 -7.42 8.52 10.43
CA ARG A 1 -7.01 7.95 9.13
C ARG A 1 -6.80 6.45 9.33
N TRP A 2 -7.58 5.59 8.68
CA TRP A 2 -7.59 4.13 8.90
C TRP A 2 -6.45 3.36 8.21
N TRP A 3 -5.74 4.02 7.29
CA TRP A 3 -4.74 3.40 6.43
C TRP A 3 -3.59 2.70 7.16
N GLY A 4 -3.19 3.14 8.35
CA GLY A 4 -2.09 2.51 9.12
C GLY A 4 -2.40 1.12 9.69
N ARG A 5 -3.66 0.65 9.64
CA ARG A 5 -4.08 -0.62 10.27
C ARG A 5 -4.37 -1.76 9.28
N MET A 6 -4.07 -1.57 7.99
CA MET A 6 -4.37 -2.56 6.95
C MET A 6 -3.17 -3.44 6.57
N GLY A 7 -2.06 -3.34 7.31
CA GLY A 7 -0.86 -4.14 7.10
C GLY A 7 -0.38 -4.08 5.65
N SER A 8 -0.31 -5.23 4.99
CA SER A 8 0.14 -5.31 3.58
C SER A 8 -0.84 -4.71 2.55
N LYS A 9 -2.01 -4.22 2.96
CA LYS A 9 -2.98 -3.53 2.10
C LYS A 9 -2.98 -2.02 2.32
N SER A 10 -2.18 -1.53 3.27
CA SER A 10 -1.95 -0.11 3.46
C SER A 10 -1.21 0.47 2.25
N PRO A 11 -1.69 1.59 1.67
CA PRO A 11 -0.94 2.36 0.69
C PRO A 11 0.43 2.73 1.24
N TYR A 12 1.41 2.92 0.34
CA TYR A 12 2.74 3.35 0.76
C TYR A 12 2.65 4.69 1.49
N ALA A 13 3.08 4.69 2.75
CA ALA A 13 3.34 5.89 3.53
C ALA A 13 4.84 5.93 3.84
N ARG A 14 5.45 7.11 3.70
CA ARG A 14 6.80 7.30 4.22
C ARG A 14 6.70 7.22 5.73
N LEU A 15 7.41 6.28 6.34
CA LEU A 15 7.68 6.35 7.76
C LEU A 15 8.72 7.46 7.92
N GLU A 16 8.28 8.60 8.45
CA GLU A 16 9.21 9.57 9.01
C GLU A 16 9.77 8.93 10.28
N GLY A 17 11.08 9.09 10.53
CA GLY A 17 11.85 8.24 11.44
C GLY A 17 11.13 7.87 12.74
N GLY A 18 11.11 6.56 13.04
CA GLY A 18 10.67 6.02 14.32
C GLY A 18 9.18 5.65 14.36
N ASP A 19 8.88 4.39 14.01
CA ASP A 19 7.89 3.58 14.71
C ASP A 19 8.28 2.11 14.47
N GLU A 20 9.19 1.64 15.31
CA GLU A 20 9.54 0.23 15.45
C GLU A 20 8.29 -0.54 15.89
N GLU A 21 7.57 -1.18 14.97
CA GLU A 21 6.69 -2.28 15.33
C GLU A 21 7.58 -3.46 15.75
N GLN A 22 7.77 -3.58 17.07
CA GLN A 22 8.46 -4.68 17.76
C GLN A 22 8.05 -6.04 17.18
N ARG A 23 8.90 -6.62 16.32
CA ARG A 23 8.78 -8.04 15.96
C ARG A 23 9.18 -8.88 17.17
N ARG A 24 8.39 -9.90 17.45
CA ARG A 24 8.39 -10.76 18.64
C ARG A 24 9.65 -11.59 18.92
N ASP A 25 10.68 -11.52 18.08
CA ASP A 25 11.73 -12.53 18.07
C ASP A 25 13.13 -11.94 18.24
N GLY A 26 13.35 -11.06 19.23
CA GLY A 26 14.67 -10.79 19.83
C GLY A 26 15.81 -10.23 18.94
N GLU A 27 15.69 -10.24 17.62
CA GLU A 27 16.59 -9.58 16.68
C GLU A 27 16.09 -8.15 16.49
N LYS A 28 16.81 -7.22 17.11
CA LYS A 28 16.70 -5.80 16.76
C LYS A 28 16.98 -5.68 15.26
N ALA A 29 15.96 -5.38 14.48
CA ALA A 29 16.20 -4.78 13.18
C ALA A 29 16.95 -3.48 13.46
N VAL A 30 18.19 -3.37 12.98
CA VAL A 30 18.94 -2.11 12.98
C VAL A 30 18.26 -1.20 11.96
N GLY A 31 17.12 -0.64 12.36
CA GLY A 31 16.44 0.44 11.70
C GLY A 31 16.86 1.73 12.39
N GLU A 32 18.15 2.05 12.35
CA GLU A 32 18.60 3.38 12.75
C GLU A 32 17.92 4.38 11.81
N GLY A 33 16.94 5.10 12.33
CA GLY A 33 16.36 6.29 11.71
C GLY A 33 17.38 7.42 11.69
N GLY A 34 18.50 7.18 11.00
CA GLY A 34 19.50 8.20 10.70
C GLY A 34 19.00 9.10 9.59
N ASP A 35 19.29 10.39 9.71
CA ASP A 35 19.19 11.31 8.59
C ASP A 35 20.14 10.79 7.50
N TRP A 36 19.58 10.30 6.39
CA TRP A 36 20.33 9.51 5.39
C TRP A 36 21.31 10.34 4.54
N GLU A 37 21.73 11.51 5.02
CA GLU A 37 22.60 12.45 4.32
C GLU A 37 23.87 11.80 3.80
N GLU A 38 24.21 12.12 2.55
CA GLU A 38 25.42 11.65 1.91
C GLU A 38 26.62 12.22 2.68
N LYS A 39 27.50 11.34 3.16
CA LYS A 39 28.67 11.77 3.94
C LYS A 39 29.55 12.68 3.09
N VAL A 40 30.07 13.75 3.70
CA VAL A 40 30.96 14.70 3.02
C VAL A 40 32.13 13.96 2.35
N GLY A 41 32.31 14.18 1.04
CA GLY A 41 33.36 13.55 0.24
C GLY A 41 33.03 12.13 -0.25
N CYS A 42 31.88 11.58 0.08
CA CYS A 42 31.37 10.34 -0.50
C CYS A 42 30.34 10.65 -1.59
N GLN A 43 30.33 9.85 -2.65
CA GLN A 43 29.30 9.90 -3.68
C GLN A 43 28.80 8.49 -3.97
N SER A 44 27.48 8.33 -3.98
CA SER A 44 26.81 7.08 -4.29
C SER A 44 27.12 6.69 -5.74
N VAL A 45 27.61 5.49 -6.00
CA VAL A 45 27.92 5.02 -7.36
C VAL A 45 26.82 4.10 -7.92
N MET A 46 25.94 3.59 -7.06
CA MET A 46 24.86 2.67 -7.41
C MET A 46 23.76 2.73 -6.34
N VAL A 47 22.52 2.52 -6.75
CA VAL A 47 21.36 2.33 -5.86
C VAL A 47 20.66 1.03 -6.24
N VAL A 48 20.44 0.18 -5.24
CA VAL A 48 19.68 -1.08 -5.38
C VAL A 48 18.36 -0.91 -4.64
N GLY A 49 17.24 -1.15 -5.34
CA GLY A 49 15.90 -1.01 -4.77
C GLY A 49 15.17 -2.34 -4.71
N LEU A 50 14.66 -2.71 -3.53
CA LEU A 50 13.68 -3.77 -3.37
C LEU A 50 12.30 -3.13 -3.19
N LEU A 51 11.55 -3.02 -4.28
CA LEU A 51 10.25 -2.35 -4.30
C LEU A 51 9.13 -3.39 -4.44
N ARG A 52 8.14 -3.31 -3.56
CA ARG A 52 6.87 -4.03 -3.76
C ARG A 52 6.06 -3.34 -4.86
N HIS A 53 5.18 -4.09 -5.52
CA HIS A 53 4.15 -3.51 -6.37
C HIS A 53 3.32 -2.45 -5.60
N GLY A 54 2.81 -1.44 -6.31
CA GLY A 54 1.89 -0.47 -5.74
C GLY A 54 0.50 -1.05 -5.42
N SER A 55 -0.37 -0.20 -4.90
CA SER A 55 -1.78 -0.52 -4.67
C SER A 55 -2.45 -1.09 -5.92
N ARG A 56 -3.19 -2.19 -5.76
CA ARG A 56 -3.81 -2.95 -6.85
C ARG A 56 -5.18 -3.48 -6.46
N ASN A 57 -5.96 -3.82 -7.47
CA ASN A 57 -7.20 -4.56 -7.30
C ASN A 57 -6.96 -5.91 -6.61
N PRO A 58 -7.98 -6.46 -5.92
CA PRO A 58 -7.91 -7.78 -5.32
C PRO A 58 -7.55 -8.87 -6.34
N GLY A 59 -7.05 -10.00 -5.81
CA GLY A 59 -6.85 -11.19 -6.61
C GLY A 59 -8.15 -11.96 -6.85
N LYS A 60 -8.12 -12.95 -7.75
CA LYS A 60 -9.29 -13.77 -8.08
C LYS A 60 -9.92 -14.45 -6.86
N SER A 61 -9.11 -14.86 -5.88
CA SER A 61 -9.64 -15.46 -4.64
C SER A 61 -10.35 -14.44 -3.76
N ASP A 62 -9.77 -13.25 -3.61
CA ASP A 62 -10.34 -12.15 -2.83
C ASP A 62 -11.65 -11.66 -3.49
N SER A 63 -11.67 -11.47 -4.82
CA SER A 63 -12.87 -11.10 -5.58
C SER A 63 -14.02 -12.09 -5.38
N ARG A 64 -13.74 -13.40 -5.40
CA ARG A 64 -14.76 -14.42 -5.10
C ARG A 64 -15.27 -14.35 -3.67
N GLY A 65 -14.44 -13.93 -2.72
CA GLY A 65 -14.87 -13.66 -1.36
C GLY A 65 -15.85 -12.50 -1.28
N PHE A 66 -15.64 -11.45 -2.07
CA PHE A 66 -16.57 -10.33 -2.19
C PHE A 66 -17.86 -10.71 -2.92
N ASP A 67 -17.81 -11.56 -3.94
CA ASP A 67 -19.01 -12.09 -4.60
C ASP A 67 -19.87 -12.89 -3.60
N ALA A 68 -19.26 -13.78 -2.83
CA ALA A 68 -19.97 -14.55 -1.80
C ALA A 68 -20.54 -13.66 -0.68
N LEU A 69 -19.87 -12.55 -0.36
CA LEU A 69 -20.41 -11.55 0.56
C LEU A 69 -21.64 -10.85 -0.03
N GLU A 70 -21.59 -10.43 -1.29
CA GLU A 70 -22.72 -9.81 -1.98
C GLU A 70 -23.93 -10.75 -2.00
N ASP A 71 -23.73 -12.01 -2.39
CA ASP A 71 -24.77 -13.03 -2.41
C ASP A 71 -25.41 -13.22 -1.03
N LYS A 72 -24.59 -13.24 0.02
CA LYS A 72 -25.08 -13.35 1.40
C LYS A 72 -25.87 -12.12 1.82
N LEU A 73 -25.42 -10.91 1.49
CA LEU A 73 -26.13 -9.67 1.81
C LEU A 73 -27.52 -9.61 1.16
N ARG A 74 -27.67 -10.14 -0.07
CA ARG A 74 -28.95 -10.23 -0.78
C ARG A 74 -30.00 -11.13 -0.11
N THR A 75 -29.60 -11.97 0.85
CA THR A 75 -30.54 -12.80 1.61
C THR A 75 -31.23 -12.07 2.76
N PHE A 76 -30.67 -10.93 3.19
CA PHE A 76 -31.23 -10.11 4.26
C PHE A 76 -32.25 -9.11 3.70
N LYS A 77 -33.20 -8.73 4.54
CA LYS A 77 -34.15 -7.65 4.27
C LYS A 77 -33.56 -6.33 4.76
N GLU A 78 -34.02 -5.22 4.20
CA GLU A 78 -33.62 -3.87 4.65
C GLU A 78 -33.85 -3.69 6.16
N SER A 79 -34.94 -4.25 6.70
CA SER A 79 -35.27 -4.23 8.13
C SER A 79 -34.26 -4.94 9.03
N ASP A 80 -33.39 -5.79 8.47
CA ASP A 80 -32.38 -6.54 9.22
C ASP A 80 -31.15 -5.68 9.53
N PHE A 81 -31.01 -4.53 8.87
CA PHE A 81 -29.92 -3.59 9.07
C PHE A 81 -30.36 -2.41 9.96
N ASN A 82 -29.49 -2.00 10.88
CA ASN A 82 -29.69 -0.75 11.60
C ASN A 82 -29.37 0.46 10.69
N SER A 83 -29.68 1.67 11.15
CA SER A 83 -29.46 2.89 10.36
C SER A 83 -28.01 3.09 9.91
N GLU A 84 -27.03 2.68 10.73
CA GLU A 84 -25.60 2.79 10.44
C GLU A 84 -25.16 1.88 9.27
N PHE A 85 -25.78 0.70 9.15
CA PHE A 85 -25.41 -0.30 8.15
C PHE A 85 -26.43 -0.45 7.02
N SER A 86 -27.42 0.44 6.93
CA SER A 86 -28.46 0.43 5.89
C SER A 86 -27.89 0.44 4.46
N TRP A 87 -26.72 1.06 4.26
CA TRP A 87 -26.01 1.07 2.98
C TRP A 87 -25.60 -0.33 2.49
N LEU A 88 -25.45 -1.33 3.38
CA LEU A 88 -25.10 -2.70 3.00
C LEU A 88 -26.21 -3.38 2.19
N TYR A 89 -27.46 -2.98 2.39
CA TYR A 89 -28.59 -3.55 1.65
C TYR A 89 -28.49 -3.30 0.14
N GLN A 90 -27.88 -2.18 -0.25
CA GLN A 90 -27.66 -1.79 -1.65
C GLN A 90 -26.20 -1.95 -2.09
N TRP A 91 -25.36 -2.58 -1.26
CA TRP A 91 -23.95 -2.76 -1.59
C TRP A 91 -23.79 -3.78 -2.72
N GLU A 92 -22.94 -3.44 -3.68
CA GLU A 92 -22.54 -4.33 -4.77
C GLU A 92 -21.02 -4.48 -4.76
N ASN A 93 -20.53 -5.66 -5.15
CA ASN A 93 -19.10 -5.89 -5.25
C ASN A 93 -18.47 -4.96 -6.32
N PRO A 94 -17.58 -4.02 -5.94
CA PRO A 94 -16.94 -3.13 -6.90
C PRO A 94 -15.78 -3.80 -7.66
N PHE A 95 -15.41 -5.02 -7.27
CA PHE A 95 -14.26 -5.76 -7.78
C PHE A 95 -14.65 -6.98 -8.62
N LYS A 96 -15.70 -6.83 -9.45
CA LYS A 96 -16.06 -7.82 -10.48
C LYS A 96 -14.83 -8.14 -11.33
N ASN A 97 -14.78 -9.34 -11.94
CA ASN A 97 -13.60 -9.99 -12.53
C ASN A 97 -12.77 -9.19 -13.59
N THR A 98 -13.02 -7.91 -13.81
CA THR A 98 -12.21 -7.00 -14.62
C THR A 98 -11.04 -6.42 -13.80
N GLY A 99 -9.86 -6.37 -14.41
CA GLY A 99 -8.69 -5.70 -13.79
C GLY A 99 -8.12 -6.41 -12.55
N ILE A 100 -8.33 -7.71 -12.38
CA ILE A 100 -7.76 -8.53 -11.29
C ILE A 100 -6.24 -8.34 -11.25
N HIS A 101 -5.69 -8.13 -10.05
CA HIS A 101 -4.27 -7.81 -9.82
C HIS A 101 -3.74 -6.53 -10.49
N GLY A 102 -4.58 -5.82 -11.26
CA GLY A 102 -4.20 -4.60 -11.95
C GLY A 102 -3.89 -3.48 -10.97
N LEU A 103 -2.85 -2.69 -11.27
CA LEU A 103 -2.55 -1.47 -10.51
C LEU A 103 -3.74 -0.51 -10.62
N VAL A 104 -4.15 0.04 -9.48
CA VAL A 104 -5.11 1.14 -9.47
C VAL A 104 -4.35 2.47 -9.66
N PRO A 105 -5.02 3.58 -10.04
CA PRO A 105 -4.37 4.88 -10.19
C PRO A 105 -3.49 5.28 -9.00
N GLN A 106 -3.93 4.95 -7.78
CA GLN A 106 -3.14 5.15 -6.57
C GLN A 106 -1.80 4.39 -6.59
N GLY A 107 -1.78 3.12 -7.03
CA GLY A 107 -0.55 2.34 -7.11
C GLY A 107 0.41 2.84 -8.18
N MET A 108 -0.10 3.39 -9.28
CA MET A 108 0.74 4.08 -10.28
C MET A 108 1.39 5.33 -9.69
N LEU A 109 0.62 6.13 -8.95
CA LEU A 109 1.11 7.33 -8.27
C LEU A 109 2.17 7.01 -7.21
N GLU A 110 2.01 5.90 -6.47
CA GLU A 110 3.00 5.42 -5.50
C GLU A 110 4.35 5.17 -6.18
N HIS A 111 4.37 4.42 -7.28
CA HIS A 111 5.60 4.16 -8.04
C HIS A 111 6.21 5.43 -8.62
N TYR A 112 5.39 6.30 -9.21
CA TYR A 112 5.85 7.59 -9.72
C TYR A 112 6.52 8.43 -8.62
N THR A 113 5.91 8.47 -7.44
CA THR A 113 6.43 9.21 -6.29
C THR A 113 7.75 8.62 -5.78
N ILE A 114 7.87 7.29 -5.73
CA ILE A 114 9.12 6.61 -5.37
C ILE A 114 10.22 6.95 -6.38
N ALA A 115 9.93 6.84 -7.68
CA ALA A 115 10.89 7.15 -8.74
C ALA A 115 11.35 8.61 -8.66
N LYS A 116 10.43 9.56 -8.44
CA LYS A 116 10.75 10.98 -8.25
C LYS A 116 11.67 11.20 -7.04
N ARG A 117 11.44 10.49 -5.94
CA ARG A 117 12.31 10.56 -4.74
C ARG A 117 13.70 10.02 -5.02
N ILE A 118 13.81 8.86 -5.69
CA ILE A 118 15.10 8.27 -6.05
C ILE A 118 15.88 9.22 -6.96
N LYS A 119 15.23 9.77 -7.99
CA LYS A 119 15.86 10.73 -8.91
C LYS A 119 16.31 12.01 -8.19
N ASN A 120 15.46 12.58 -7.35
CA ASN A 120 15.80 13.78 -6.59
C ASN A 120 16.91 13.51 -5.56
N ARG A 121 17.01 12.28 -5.05
CA ARG A 121 18.00 11.92 -4.04
C ARG A 121 19.38 11.64 -4.64
N PHE A 122 19.43 10.99 -5.80
CA PHE A 122 20.67 10.59 -6.45
C PHE A 122 20.75 11.17 -7.87
N PRO A 123 20.66 12.49 -8.04
CA PRO A 123 20.56 13.11 -9.37
C PRO A 123 21.74 12.77 -10.29
N HIS A 124 22.93 12.65 -9.71
CA HIS A 124 24.16 12.32 -10.43
C HIS A 124 24.15 10.92 -11.05
N LEU A 125 23.37 9.97 -10.51
CA LEU A 125 23.23 8.63 -11.08
C LEU A 125 22.37 8.59 -12.36
N PHE A 126 21.60 9.64 -12.63
CA PHE A 126 20.67 9.69 -13.77
C PHE A 126 21.10 10.68 -14.85
N GLY A 127 22.40 11.02 -14.91
CA GLY A 127 22.95 11.95 -15.91
C GLY A 127 22.51 13.41 -15.71
N GLY A 128 22.03 13.76 -14.52
CA GLY A 128 21.77 15.14 -14.13
C GLY A 128 23.05 15.79 -13.64
N GLY A 129 23.82 16.35 -14.58
CA GLY A 129 24.90 17.31 -14.36
C GLY A 129 24.63 18.58 -15.16
#